data_AF-K1TD73-F1
#
_entry.id   AF-K1TD73-F1
#
_cell.length_a   1.000
_cell.length_b   1.000
_cell.length_c   1.000
_cell.angle_alpha   90.00
_cell.angle_beta   90.00
_cell.angle_gamma   90.00
#
_symmetry.space_group_name_H-M   'P 1'
#
loop_
_entity.id
_entity.type
_entity.pdbx_description
1 polymer ?
#
loop_
_entity_poly.entity_id
_entity_poly.type
_entity_poly.pdbx_seq_one_letter_code
_entity_poly.pdbx_strand_id
1 'polypeptide(L)'
;TEFWPKLFQLLRDDPLPSEFSTTDDPGASQLKFAVKACEAAGQDLTEFFETWGFFRPIDITYEQYGSARYRVTEAMIAQAKEQIAAKDYPKAAPIQYIEDRQIKDNVMYCDMGYYTTFQSKKQITKRPSYTVSGRTYTVTDCDEAVAVELRKAASGDSLGELIYFSNMSTFTVPDNADLTNTGLYAVQADGKRIPINK
;
A
#
# COMPACT_ATOMS: atom_id res chain seq x y z
N THR A 1 -2.89 5.00 20.24
CA THR A 1 -2.95 3.54 19.97
C THR A 1 -1.58 2.96 20.26
N GLU A 2 -1.50 1.70 20.69
CA GLU A 2 -0.24 1.01 20.99
C GLU A 2 0.07 -0.03 19.91
N PHE A 3 0.02 0.36 18.63
CA PHE A 3 0.18 -0.56 17.50
C PHE A 3 1.44 -1.42 17.62
N TRP A 4 2.60 -0.78 17.80
CA TRP A 4 3.88 -1.48 17.88
C TRP A 4 3.98 -2.40 19.11
N PRO A 5 3.76 -1.93 20.36
CA PRO A 5 3.77 -2.82 21.52
C PRO A 5 2.83 -4.03 21.37
N LYS A 6 1.62 -3.82 20.82
CA LYS A 6 0.66 -4.89 20.58
C LYS A 6 1.14 -5.88 19.52
N LEU A 7 1.65 -5.40 18.39
CA LEU A 7 2.20 -6.26 17.33
C LEU A 7 3.36 -7.09 17.84
N PHE A 8 4.28 -6.49 18.58
CA PHE A 8 5.39 -7.21 19.20
C PHE A 8 4.92 -8.26 20.20
N GLN A 9 3.87 -7.98 20.97
CA GLN A 9 3.29 -8.97 21.87
C GLN A 9 2.70 -10.15 21.10
N LEU A 10 1.90 -9.89 20.05
CA LEU A 10 1.33 -10.93 19.20
C LEU A 10 2.39 -11.82 18.56
N LEU A 11 3.52 -11.25 18.14
CA LEU A 11 4.64 -11.98 17.55
C LEU A 11 5.51 -12.69 18.59
N ARG A 12 5.45 -12.33 19.88
CA ARG A 12 6.08 -13.12 20.94
C ARG A 12 5.23 -14.33 21.33
N ASP A 13 3.92 -14.15 21.38
CA ASP A 13 2.98 -15.20 21.72
C ASP A 13 2.83 -16.23 20.59
N ASP A 14 2.98 -15.78 19.34
CA ASP A 14 2.88 -16.60 18.13
C ASP A 14 4.00 -16.23 17.13
N PRO A 15 5.25 -16.71 17.37
CA PRO A 15 6.44 -16.31 16.63
C PRO A 15 6.39 -16.54 15.13
N LEU A 16 7.08 -15.68 14.38
CA LEU A 16 7.28 -15.89 12.95
C LEU A 16 8.09 -17.18 12.71
N PRO A 17 7.75 -17.96 11.67
CA PRO A 17 8.57 -19.07 11.21
C PRO A 17 10.03 -18.62 10.99
N SER A 18 10.99 -19.43 11.43
CA SER A 18 12.42 -19.07 11.35
C SER A 18 13.02 -19.46 10.01
N GLU A 19 13.84 -18.59 9.41
CA GLU A 19 14.63 -18.91 8.21
C GLU A 19 15.71 -19.99 8.45
N PHE A 20 16.05 -20.26 9.71
CA PHE A 20 16.98 -21.32 10.10
C PHE A 20 16.27 -22.61 10.54
N SER A 21 14.93 -22.63 10.54
CA SER A 21 14.16 -23.81 10.90
C SER A 21 14.09 -24.77 9.70
N THR A 22 14.33 -26.06 9.97
CA THR A 22 14.22 -27.12 8.96
C THR A 22 12.78 -27.58 8.74
N THR A 23 11.84 -27.12 9.55
CA THR A 23 10.42 -27.49 9.51
C THR A 23 9.49 -26.35 9.08
N ASP A 24 10.01 -25.14 9.01
CA ASP A 24 9.23 -23.93 8.71
C ASP A 24 9.42 -23.47 7.25
N ASP A 25 8.44 -22.75 6.72
CA ASP A 25 8.57 -22.00 5.47
C ASP A 25 8.77 -20.50 5.80
N PRO A 26 9.96 -19.93 5.62
CA PRO A 26 10.22 -18.52 5.95
C PRO A 26 9.42 -17.55 5.08
N GLY A 27 8.96 -17.97 3.89
CA GLY A 27 8.05 -17.15 3.09
C GLY A 27 6.67 -17.00 3.74
N ALA A 28 6.27 -17.90 4.65
CA ALA A 28 5.06 -17.72 5.46
C ALA A 28 5.18 -16.58 6.48
N SER A 29 6.40 -16.18 6.86
CA SER A 29 6.64 -15.15 7.88
C SER A 29 6.13 -13.77 7.47
N GLN A 30 6.31 -13.37 6.20
CA GLN A 30 5.77 -12.08 5.74
C GLN A 30 4.23 -12.05 5.80
N LEU A 31 3.57 -13.14 5.42
CA LEU A 31 2.11 -13.23 5.42
C LEU A 31 1.56 -13.25 6.85
N LYS A 32 2.22 -13.99 7.75
CA LYS A 32 1.88 -13.99 9.19
C LYS A 32 2.06 -12.61 9.79
N PHE A 33 3.13 -11.90 9.44
CA PHE A 33 3.32 -10.51 9.88
C PHE A 33 2.16 -9.61 9.41
N ALA A 34 1.72 -9.74 8.17
CA ALA A 34 0.57 -8.97 7.65
C ALA A 34 -0.73 -9.26 8.43
N VAL A 35 -1.03 -10.52 8.73
CA VAL A 35 -2.19 -10.93 9.54
C VAL A 35 -2.10 -10.33 10.95
N LYS A 36 -0.94 -10.45 11.62
CA LYS A 36 -0.73 -9.92 12.98
C LYS A 36 -0.75 -8.39 13.03
N ALA A 37 -0.29 -7.72 11.98
CA ALA A 37 -0.40 -6.27 11.88
C ALA A 37 -1.87 -5.83 11.77
N CYS A 38 -2.69 -6.54 10.99
CA CYS A 38 -4.14 -6.29 10.95
C CYS A 38 -4.79 -6.50 12.32
N GLU A 39 -4.41 -7.57 13.03
CA GLU A 39 -4.87 -7.85 14.39
C GLU A 39 -4.44 -6.76 15.41
N ALA A 40 -3.19 -6.30 15.32
CA ALA A 40 -2.68 -5.24 16.19
C ALA A 40 -3.36 -3.89 15.95
N ALA A 41 -3.69 -3.58 14.69
CA ALA A 41 -4.38 -2.36 14.32
C ALA A 41 -5.89 -2.42 14.60
N GLY A 42 -6.48 -3.63 14.59
CA GLY A 42 -7.93 -3.80 14.51
C GLY A 42 -8.49 -3.22 13.20
N GLN A 43 -7.69 -3.26 12.13
CA GLN A 43 -8.00 -2.69 10.82
C GLN A 43 -7.54 -3.65 9.72
N ASP A 44 -8.24 -3.63 8.60
CA ASP A 44 -7.82 -4.33 7.39
C ASP A 44 -6.73 -3.50 6.67
N LEU A 45 -5.49 -3.98 6.76
CA LEU A 45 -4.30 -3.41 6.12
C LEU A 45 -3.95 -4.08 4.78
N THR A 46 -4.89 -4.80 4.15
CA THR A 46 -4.61 -5.56 2.92
C THR A 46 -4.09 -4.64 1.79
N GLU A 47 -4.64 -3.44 1.61
CA GLU A 47 -4.12 -2.48 0.60
C GLU A 47 -2.68 -2.04 0.89
N PHE A 48 -2.33 -1.86 2.17
CA PHE A 48 -0.97 -1.52 2.58
C PHE A 48 -0.01 -2.64 2.17
N PHE A 49 -0.30 -3.88 2.57
CA PHE A 49 0.56 -5.03 2.27
C PHE A 49 0.59 -5.40 0.79
N GLU A 50 -0.48 -5.17 0.03
CA GLU A 50 -0.49 -5.29 -1.43
C GLU A 50 0.49 -4.29 -2.07
N THR A 51 0.47 -3.04 -1.60
CA THR A 51 1.38 -1.98 -2.08
C THR A 51 2.85 -2.29 -1.76
N TRP A 52 3.11 -2.87 -0.60
CA TRP A 52 4.45 -3.31 -0.17
C TRP A 52 4.89 -4.66 -0.77
N GLY A 53 4.06 -5.32 -1.58
CA GLY A 53 4.43 -6.52 -2.32
C GLY A 53 4.36 -7.84 -1.53
N PHE A 54 3.76 -7.84 -0.34
CA PHE A 54 3.63 -9.05 0.50
C PHE A 54 2.75 -10.13 -0.17
N PHE A 55 1.84 -9.73 -1.05
CA PHE A 55 0.88 -10.61 -1.72
C PHE A 55 1.28 -10.92 -3.16
N ARG A 56 2.58 -11.14 -3.39
CA ARG A 56 3.12 -11.61 -4.68
C ARG A 56 3.66 -13.03 -4.53
N PRO A 57 3.31 -13.96 -5.44
CA PRO A 57 3.94 -15.27 -5.43
C PRO A 57 5.43 -15.13 -5.73
N ILE A 58 6.25 -15.85 -4.97
CA ILE A 58 7.70 -15.87 -5.15
C ILE A 58 8.24 -17.25 -4.75
N ASP A 59 9.25 -17.73 -5.46
CA ASP A 59 9.95 -18.96 -5.12
C ASP A 59 11.41 -18.79 -5.54
N ILE A 60 12.25 -18.34 -4.60
CA ILE A 60 13.66 -18.04 -4.84
C ILE A 60 14.53 -18.61 -3.72
N THR A 61 15.82 -18.68 -3.96
CA THR A 61 16.83 -18.82 -2.90
C THR A 61 17.51 -17.47 -2.72
N TYR A 62 17.67 -17.03 -1.47
CA TYR A 62 18.38 -15.80 -1.14
C TYR A 62 19.51 -16.09 -0.14
N GLU A 63 20.47 -15.18 -0.08
CA GLU A 63 21.63 -15.26 0.81
C GLU A 63 21.64 -14.06 1.75
N GLN A 64 21.38 -14.30 3.04
CA GLN A 64 21.46 -13.29 4.08
C GLN A 64 21.83 -13.97 5.40
N TYR A 65 23.13 -13.98 5.71
CA TYR A 65 23.70 -14.75 6.84
C TYR A 65 23.50 -16.27 6.73
N GLY A 66 23.32 -16.76 5.50
CA GLY A 66 23.05 -18.15 5.15
C GLY A 66 22.13 -18.25 3.93
N SER A 67 22.07 -19.44 3.34
CA SER A 67 21.22 -19.70 2.18
C SER A 67 19.87 -20.24 2.63
N ALA A 68 18.79 -19.56 2.22
CA ALA A 68 17.42 -19.96 2.54
C ALA A 68 16.53 -19.90 1.30
N ARG A 69 15.61 -20.86 1.17
CA ARG A 69 14.55 -20.82 0.16
C ARG A 69 13.40 -19.96 0.68
N TYR A 70 13.02 -18.94 -0.08
CA TYR A 70 11.88 -18.06 0.20
C TYR A 70 10.73 -18.39 -0.73
N ARG A 71 9.65 -18.96 -0.18
CA ARG A 71 8.51 -19.41 -0.97
C ARG A 71 7.20 -18.83 -0.47
N VAL A 72 6.47 -18.18 -1.36
CA VAL A 72 5.14 -17.63 -1.13
C VAL A 72 4.28 -18.09 -2.29
N THR A 73 3.25 -18.88 -2.00
CA THR A 73 2.34 -19.40 -3.01
C THR A 73 1.04 -18.60 -3.04
N GLU A 74 0.33 -18.65 -4.17
CA GLU A 74 -1.03 -18.11 -4.30
C GLU A 74 -1.97 -18.63 -3.19
N ALA A 75 -1.86 -19.91 -2.84
CA ALA A 75 -2.67 -20.52 -1.78
C ALA A 75 -2.38 -19.90 -0.41
N MET A 76 -1.10 -19.63 -0.09
CA MET A 76 -0.72 -18.97 1.16
C MET A 76 -1.24 -17.54 1.22
N ILE A 77 -1.14 -16.80 0.09
CA ILE A 77 -1.66 -15.44 -0.03
C ILE A 77 -3.18 -15.43 0.17
N ALA A 78 -3.90 -16.32 -0.51
CA ALA A 78 -5.34 -16.45 -0.40
C ALA A 78 -5.76 -16.75 1.06
N GLN A 79 -5.06 -17.70 1.70
CA GLN A 79 -5.32 -18.04 3.10
C GLN A 79 -5.08 -16.85 4.05
N ALA A 80 -4.01 -16.08 3.84
CA ALA A 80 -3.73 -14.89 4.66
C ALA A 80 -4.81 -13.81 4.47
N LYS A 81 -5.23 -13.54 3.23
CA LYS A 81 -6.32 -12.61 2.92
C LYS A 81 -7.65 -13.08 3.51
N GLU A 82 -7.95 -14.37 3.47
CA GLU A 82 -9.13 -14.96 4.09
C GLU A 82 -9.12 -14.80 5.61
N GLN A 83 -7.99 -15.04 6.28
CA GLN A 83 -7.84 -14.81 7.72
C GLN A 83 -8.09 -13.35 8.11
N ILE A 84 -7.60 -12.40 7.33
CA ILE A 84 -7.84 -10.96 7.55
C ILE A 84 -9.33 -10.64 7.34
N ALA A 85 -9.91 -11.10 6.23
CA ALA A 85 -11.32 -10.85 5.88
C ALA A 85 -12.28 -11.43 6.93
N ALA A 86 -11.99 -12.62 7.48
CA ALA A 86 -12.80 -13.27 8.50
C ALA A 86 -12.90 -12.49 9.82
N LYS A 87 -12.02 -11.48 10.03
CA LYS A 87 -12.09 -10.60 11.21
C LYS A 87 -13.08 -9.45 11.07
N ASP A 88 -13.54 -9.17 9.85
CA ASP A 88 -14.48 -8.07 9.55
C ASP A 88 -13.99 -6.71 10.10
N TYR A 89 -12.68 -6.45 10.00
CA TYR A 89 -12.11 -5.19 10.44
C TYR A 89 -12.48 -4.05 9.49
N PRO A 90 -12.67 -2.82 10.00
CA PRO A 90 -12.78 -1.65 9.14
C PRO A 90 -11.50 -1.49 8.30
N LYS A 91 -11.65 -1.02 7.06
CA LYS A 91 -10.50 -0.67 6.21
C LYS A 91 -9.62 0.37 6.91
N ALA A 92 -8.31 0.17 6.83
CA ALA A 92 -7.36 1.17 7.28
C ALA A 92 -7.42 2.41 6.38
N ALA A 93 -7.01 3.56 6.93
CA ALA A 93 -6.65 4.70 6.10
C ALA A 93 -5.51 4.28 5.12
N PRO A 94 -5.36 4.93 3.95
CA PRO A 94 -4.37 4.58 2.94
C PRO A 94 -2.96 5.01 3.34
N ILE A 95 -2.48 4.50 4.49
CA ILE A 95 -1.20 4.84 5.11
C ILE A 95 0.01 4.34 4.31
N GLN A 96 -0.19 3.56 3.25
CA GLN A 96 0.86 3.27 2.28
C GLN A 96 1.41 4.53 1.58
N TYR A 97 0.71 5.66 1.69
CA TYR A 97 1.12 6.96 1.13
C TYR A 97 1.55 7.97 2.20
N ILE A 98 1.69 7.56 3.46
CA ILE A 98 2.08 8.47 4.54
C ILE A 98 3.55 8.86 4.42
N GLU A 99 3.82 10.14 4.68
CA GLU A 99 5.18 10.66 4.76
C GLU A 99 5.32 11.62 5.96
N ASP A 100 6.46 11.57 6.65
CA ASP A 100 6.76 12.43 7.80
C ASP A 100 7.69 13.61 7.45
N ARG A 101 7.97 13.79 6.16
CA ARG A 101 8.82 14.85 5.58
C ARG A 101 8.15 15.44 4.34
N GLN A 102 8.12 16.76 4.21
CA GLN A 102 7.75 17.41 2.94
C GLN A 102 8.99 17.87 2.18
N ILE A 103 9.80 18.72 2.82
CA ILE A 103 11.09 19.18 2.30
C ILE A 103 12.14 18.95 3.37
N LYS A 104 13.25 18.32 3.00
CA LYS A 104 14.44 18.20 3.85
C LYS A 104 15.68 18.28 2.96
N ASP A 105 16.65 19.11 3.36
CA ASP A 105 17.91 19.31 2.63
C ASP A 105 17.71 19.68 1.14
N ASN A 106 16.75 20.58 0.85
CA ASN A 106 16.30 20.98 -0.49
C ASN A 106 15.74 19.85 -1.38
N VAL A 107 15.50 18.67 -0.82
CA VAL A 107 14.81 17.56 -1.48
C VAL A 107 13.35 17.57 -1.08
N MET A 108 12.45 17.58 -2.07
CA MET A 108 11.02 17.36 -1.85
C MET A 108 10.75 15.85 -1.80
N TYR A 109 10.22 15.38 -0.68
CA TYR A 109 9.87 13.98 -0.44
C TYR A 109 8.41 13.69 -0.80
N CYS A 110 7.55 14.69 -0.60
CA CYS A 110 6.16 14.63 -1.00
C CYS A 110 5.56 16.04 -1.14
N ASP A 111 4.55 16.17 -1.99
CA ASP A 111 3.61 17.30 -1.98
C ASP A 111 2.17 16.85 -1.65
N MET A 112 1.96 15.53 -1.49
CA MET A 112 0.76 14.89 -0.96
C MET A 112 1.14 13.88 0.14
N GLY A 113 0.23 13.59 1.08
CA GLY A 113 0.43 12.48 2.00
C GLY A 113 1.29 12.78 3.24
N TYR A 114 1.58 14.04 3.52
CA TYR A 114 2.18 14.41 4.81
C TYR A 114 1.31 13.96 5.99
N TYR A 115 1.92 13.50 7.07
CA TYR A 115 1.20 12.82 8.17
C TYR A 115 0.05 13.65 8.78
N THR A 116 0.13 14.99 8.75
CA THR A 116 -0.93 15.86 9.28
C THR A 116 -2.21 15.81 8.43
N THR A 117 -2.12 15.49 7.13
CA THR A 117 -3.27 15.24 6.25
C THR A 117 -4.07 14.04 6.75
N PHE A 118 -3.39 12.99 7.23
CA PHE A 118 -4.03 11.83 7.86
C PHE A 118 -4.57 12.15 9.25
N GLN A 119 -3.81 12.85 10.10
CA GLN A 119 -4.24 13.20 11.46
C GLN A 119 -5.51 14.05 11.47
N SER A 120 -5.61 15.00 10.54
CA SER A 120 -6.78 15.87 10.39
C SER A 120 -7.94 15.20 9.63
N LYS A 121 -7.74 13.98 9.10
CA LYS A 121 -8.70 13.28 8.24
C LYS A 121 -9.17 14.17 7.08
N LYS A 122 -8.23 14.89 6.47
CA LYS A 122 -8.49 15.92 5.47
C LYS A 122 -9.40 15.37 4.37
N GLN A 123 -10.48 16.09 4.12
CA GLN A 123 -11.38 15.85 3.01
C GLN A 123 -10.92 16.68 1.80
N ILE A 124 -11.00 16.10 0.61
CA ILE A 124 -10.72 16.81 -0.64
C ILE A 124 -11.95 17.66 -0.96
N THR A 125 -11.75 18.98 -0.92
CA THR A 125 -12.76 20.00 -1.19
C THR A 125 -12.47 20.77 -2.48
N LYS A 126 -11.20 20.81 -2.88
CA LYS A 126 -10.76 21.32 -4.18
C LYS A 126 -11.20 20.42 -5.33
N ARG A 127 -10.95 20.87 -6.57
CA ARG A 127 -11.22 20.13 -7.80
C ARG A 127 -9.92 19.81 -8.53
N PRO A 128 -9.23 18.73 -8.15
CA PRO A 128 -8.02 18.34 -8.85
C PRO A 128 -8.26 18.17 -10.36
N SER A 129 -7.28 18.57 -11.15
CA SER A 129 -7.21 18.33 -12.60
C SER A 129 -5.80 17.91 -12.99
N TYR A 130 -5.62 17.32 -14.18
CA TYR A 130 -4.30 16.91 -14.61
C TYR A 130 -4.04 17.12 -16.11
N THR A 131 -2.80 17.43 -16.44
CA THR A 131 -2.31 17.42 -17.82
C THR A 131 -1.35 16.25 -18.03
N VAL A 132 -1.18 15.83 -19.28
CA VAL A 132 -0.27 14.76 -19.66
C VAL A 132 0.60 15.20 -20.83
N SER A 133 1.92 15.09 -20.68
CA SER A 133 2.91 15.27 -21.75
C SER A 133 3.74 13.98 -21.86
N GLY A 134 3.56 13.24 -22.95
CA GLY A 134 4.11 11.88 -23.06
C GLY A 134 3.55 10.95 -21.98
N ARG A 135 4.40 10.53 -21.05
CA ARG A 135 4.03 9.73 -19.86
C ARG A 135 4.15 10.49 -18.55
N THR A 136 4.41 11.80 -18.62
CA THR A 136 4.49 12.68 -17.46
C THR A 136 3.13 13.30 -17.19
N TYR A 137 2.63 13.08 -15.98
CA TYR A 137 1.41 13.64 -15.44
C TYR A 137 1.77 14.81 -14.55
N THR A 138 1.02 15.91 -14.67
CA THR A 138 1.09 17.05 -13.75
C THR A 138 -0.32 17.32 -13.25
N VAL A 139 -0.50 17.16 -11.94
CA VAL A 139 -1.76 17.31 -11.22
C VAL A 139 -1.77 18.65 -10.49
N THR A 140 -2.87 19.38 -10.58
CA THR A 140 -3.08 20.65 -9.87
C THR A 140 -4.14 20.48 -8.79
N ASP A 141 -4.13 21.37 -7.79
CA ASP A 141 -5.11 21.41 -6.70
C ASP A 141 -5.24 20.08 -5.91
N CYS A 142 -4.15 19.32 -5.80
CA CYS A 142 -4.12 17.99 -5.18
C CYS A 142 -3.52 17.97 -3.76
N ASP A 143 -3.16 19.12 -3.18
CA ASP A 143 -2.54 19.24 -1.85
C ASP A 143 -3.45 18.77 -0.68
N GLU A 144 -4.74 18.57 -0.94
CA GLU A 144 -5.69 17.99 0.03
C GLU A 144 -5.76 16.45 -0.06
N ALA A 145 -5.15 15.85 -1.08
CA ALA A 145 -5.05 14.40 -1.25
C ALA A 145 -3.81 13.85 -0.53
N VAL A 146 -3.81 12.54 -0.30
CA VAL A 146 -2.63 11.81 0.23
C VAL A 146 -1.78 11.18 -0.86
N ALA A 147 -2.37 10.92 -2.02
CA ALA A 147 -1.69 10.45 -3.22
C ALA A 147 -2.62 10.63 -4.43
N VAL A 148 -2.07 10.31 -5.60
CA VAL A 148 -2.85 9.99 -6.80
C VAL A 148 -2.57 8.56 -7.23
N GLU A 149 -3.60 7.92 -7.77
CA GLU A 149 -3.54 6.55 -8.28
C GLU A 149 -3.98 6.54 -9.74
N LEU A 150 -3.16 5.91 -10.58
CA LEU A 150 -3.55 5.53 -11.93
C LEU A 150 -4.07 4.09 -11.88
N ARG A 151 -5.35 3.92 -12.21
CA ARG A 151 -6.03 2.62 -12.12
C ARG A 151 -6.68 2.23 -13.44
N LYS A 152 -6.78 0.93 -13.71
CA LYS A 152 -7.66 0.42 -14.76
C LYS A 152 -9.11 0.83 -14.49
N ALA A 153 -9.92 0.85 -15.55
CA ALA A 153 -11.36 1.02 -15.41
C ALA A 153 -11.92 0.03 -14.38
N ALA A 154 -12.76 0.55 -13.48
CA ALA A 154 -13.49 -0.25 -12.51
C ALA A 154 -14.41 -1.26 -13.23
N SER A 155 -14.53 -2.47 -12.67
CA SER A 155 -15.60 -3.41 -13.04
C SER A 155 -16.64 -3.42 -11.94
N GLY A 156 -17.82 -2.84 -12.22
CA GLY A 156 -18.87 -2.67 -11.21
C GLY A 156 -18.44 -1.73 -10.07
N ASP A 157 -18.76 -2.10 -8.83
CA ASP A 157 -18.48 -1.28 -7.64
C ASP A 157 -17.03 -1.40 -7.11
N SER A 158 -16.17 -2.16 -7.80
CA SER A 158 -14.78 -2.38 -7.39
C SER A 158 -13.81 -1.41 -8.06
N LEU A 159 -12.83 -0.90 -7.31
CA LEU A 159 -11.70 -0.16 -7.89
C LEU A 159 -10.93 -1.07 -8.85
N GLY A 160 -10.63 -0.59 -10.04
CA GLY A 160 -9.78 -1.32 -10.98
C GLY A 160 -8.35 -1.48 -10.45
N GLU A 161 -7.60 -2.37 -11.11
CA GLU A 161 -6.19 -2.65 -10.80
C GLU A 161 -5.37 -1.36 -10.68
N LEU A 162 -4.54 -1.28 -9.65
CA LEU A 162 -3.58 -0.19 -9.47
C LEU A 162 -2.40 -0.39 -10.42
N ILE A 163 -2.22 0.54 -11.35
CA ILE A 163 -1.13 0.52 -12.34
C ILE A 163 0.07 1.32 -11.86
N TYR A 164 -0.18 2.48 -11.26
CA TYR A 164 0.85 3.35 -10.72
C TYR A 164 0.27 4.26 -9.64
N PHE A 165 1.10 4.79 -8.76
CA PHE A 165 0.69 5.82 -7.81
C PHE A 165 1.81 6.84 -7.63
N SER A 166 1.47 8.02 -7.10
CA SER A 166 2.45 9.01 -6.69
C SER A 166 1.93 9.85 -5.53
N ASN A 167 2.83 10.23 -4.63
CA ASN A 167 2.62 11.29 -3.63
C ASN A 167 3.27 12.62 -4.07
N MET A 168 3.61 12.72 -5.36
CA MET A 168 4.11 13.91 -6.04
C MET A 168 3.10 14.36 -7.09
N SER A 169 2.88 15.67 -7.20
CA SER A 169 1.97 16.30 -8.15
C SER A 169 2.46 16.15 -9.60
N THR A 170 3.77 16.00 -9.80
CA THR A 170 4.36 15.68 -11.10
C THR A 170 5.10 14.36 -11.04
N PHE A 171 4.74 13.43 -11.92
CA PHE A 171 5.33 12.10 -11.97
C PHE A 171 5.32 11.54 -13.39
N THR A 172 6.28 10.67 -13.70
CA THR A 172 6.37 9.98 -14.99
C THR A 172 6.10 8.50 -14.80
N VAL A 173 5.16 7.96 -15.56
CA VAL A 173 4.81 6.54 -15.50
C VAL A 173 5.81 5.73 -16.34
N PRO A 174 6.41 4.65 -15.81
CA PRO A 174 7.39 3.82 -16.54
C PRO A 174 6.84 3.26 -17.86
N ASP A 175 7.69 3.09 -18.87
CA ASP A 175 7.29 2.68 -20.24
C ASP A 175 6.61 1.31 -20.30
N ASN A 176 6.98 0.39 -19.40
CA ASN A 176 6.41 -0.95 -19.34
C ASN A 176 5.00 -1.01 -18.71
N ALA A 177 4.51 0.08 -18.12
CA ALA A 177 3.17 0.09 -17.54
C ALA A 177 2.09 0.23 -18.63
N ASP A 178 1.13 -0.68 -18.66
CA ASP A 178 0.00 -0.62 -19.60
C ASP A 178 -1.03 0.44 -19.17
N LEU A 179 -1.07 1.54 -19.93
CA LEU A 179 -1.98 2.66 -19.66
C LEU A 179 -3.32 2.57 -20.38
N THR A 180 -3.55 1.50 -21.14
CA THR A 180 -4.82 1.29 -21.85
C THR A 180 -5.98 1.28 -20.84
N ASN A 181 -7.02 2.08 -21.11
CA ASN A 181 -8.22 2.19 -20.28
C ASN A 181 -7.93 2.51 -18.80
N THR A 182 -7.01 3.45 -18.56
CA THR A 182 -6.72 3.94 -17.21
C THR A 182 -7.41 5.26 -16.90
N GLY A 183 -7.73 5.47 -15.62
CA GLY A 183 -8.20 6.73 -15.05
C GLY A 183 -7.33 7.14 -13.87
N LEU A 184 -7.23 8.46 -13.64
CA LEU A 184 -6.48 9.03 -12.52
C LEU A 184 -7.44 9.38 -11.38
N TYR A 185 -7.05 9.04 -10.15
CA TYR A 185 -7.85 9.25 -8.96
C TYR A 185 -7.03 9.96 -7.88
N ALA A 186 -7.61 10.96 -7.23
CA ALA A 186 -7.07 11.52 -6.00
C ALA A 186 -7.48 10.62 -4.83
N VAL A 187 -6.53 10.31 -3.95
CA VAL A 187 -6.78 9.50 -2.76
C VAL A 187 -7.00 10.43 -1.58
N GLN A 188 -8.18 10.35 -0.97
CA GLN A 188 -8.49 11.09 0.25
C GLN A 188 -7.90 10.38 1.48
N ALA A 189 -7.68 11.11 2.58
CA ALA A 189 -7.08 10.59 3.81
C ALA A 189 -7.87 9.45 4.48
N ASP A 190 -9.14 9.25 4.13
CA ASP A 190 -10.00 8.15 4.59
C ASP A 190 -10.11 6.99 3.61
N GLY A 191 -9.37 7.03 2.50
CA GLY A 191 -9.33 5.96 1.49
C GLY A 191 -10.31 6.12 0.33
N LYS A 192 -11.16 7.17 0.33
CA LYS A 192 -12.00 7.46 -0.84
C LYS A 192 -11.15 7.83 -2.05
N ARG A 193 -11.42 7.21 -3.20
CA ARG A 193 -10.81 7.57 -4.48
C ARG A 193 -11.77 8.47 -5.26
N ILE A 194 -11.29 9.66 -5.64
CA ILE A 194 -12.08 10.67 -6.36
C ILE A 194 -11.51 10.78 -7.78
N PRO A 195 -12.30 10.53 -8.84
CA PRO A 195 -11.80 10.64 -10.21
C PRO A 195 -11.36 12.08 -10.49
N ILE A 196 -10.19 12.21 -11.10
CA ILE A 196 -9.62 13.48 -11.54
C ILE A 196 -9.94 13.64 -13.02
N ASN A 197 -10.42 14.82 -13.41
CA ASN A 197 -10.66 15.14 -14.81
C ASN A 197 -9.36 15.65 -15.46
N LYS A 198 -9.18 15.29 -16.73
CA LYS A 198 -8.12 15.84 -17.57
C LYS A 198 -8.42 17.30 -17.93
#